data_AF-A0A931V815-F1
#
_entry.id   AF-A0A931V815-F1
#
_cell.length_a   1.000
_cell.length_b   1.000
_cell.length_c   1.000
_cell.angle_alpha   90.00
_cell.angle_beta   90.00
_cell.angle_gamma   90.00
#
_symmetry.space_group_name_H-M   'P 1'
#
loop_
_entity.id
_entity.type
_entity.pdbx_description
1 polymer ?
#
loop_
_entity_poly.entity_id
_entity_poly.type
_entity_poly.pdbx_seq_one_letter_code
_entity_poly.pdbx_strand_id
1 'polypeptide(L)' 'ALFQAIAERHGPAMRELLFDREGQPAPSLLCFVGEEQVDWSQPPALSEGVRVMLLSPISGG' A
#
# COMPACT_ATOMS: atom_id res chain seq x y z
N ALA A 1 -7.85 3.98 5.20
CA ALA A 1 -8.52 2.90 5.94
C ALA A 1 -7.92 1.51 5.65
N LEU A 2 -7.78 1.08 4.39
CA LEU A 2 -7.28 -0.26 4.07
C LEU A 2 -5.87 -0.55 4.62
N PHE A 3 -4.88 0.28 4.28
CA PHE A 3 -3.48 0.04 4.69
C PHE A 3 -3.32 0.04 6.20
N GLN A 4 -4.06 0.91 6.88
CA GLN A 4 -4.07 0.95 8.33
C GLN A 4 -4.63 -0.35 8.93
N ALA A 5 -5.74 -0.86 8.40
CA ALA A 5 -6.30 -2.13 8.83
C ALA A 5 -5.35 -3.32 8.56
N ILE A 6 -4.63 -3.32 7.43
CA ILE A 6 -3.61 -4.34 7.12
C ILE A 6 -2.46 -4.24 8.13
N ALA A 7 -1.93 -3.05 8.38
CA ALA A 7 -0.85 -2.84 9.35
C ALA A 7 -1.25 -3.26 10.77
N GLU A 8 -2.45 -2.90 11.23
CA GLU A 8 -2.96 -3.28 12.55
C GLU A 8 -3.15 -4.79 12.67
N ARG A 9 -3.63 -5.45 11.62
CA ARG A 9 -3.85 -6.91 11.59
C ARG A 9 -2.54 -7.70 11.59
N HIS A 10 -1.50 -7.22 10.91
CA HIS A 10 -0.25 -7.95 10.70
C HIS A 10 0.92 -7.46 11.57
N GLY A 11 0.72 -6.39 12.33
CA GLY A 11 1.66 -5.91 13.34
C GLY A 11 2.75 -4.96 12.82
N PRO A 12 3.73 -4.63 13.69
CA PRO A 12 4.68 -3.54 13.45
C PRO A 12 5.52 -3.69 12.18
N ALA A 13 6.00 -4.90 11.86
CA ALA A 13 6.80 -5.13 10.66
C ALA A 13 6.03 -4.82 9.36
N MET A 14 4.73 -5.15 9.31
CA MET A 14 3.89 -4.78 8.16
C MET A 14 3.68 -3.26 8.11
N ARG A 15 3.51 -2.62 9.27
CA ARG A 15 3.37 -1.16 9.35
C ARG A 15 4.59 -0.45 8.75
N GLU A 16 5.79 -0.91 9.07
CA GLU A 16 7.05 -0.35 8.55
C GLU A 16 7.24 -0.57 7.04
N LEU A 17 6.63 -1.60 6.46
CA LEU A 17 6.63 -1.84 5.02
C LEU A 17 5.61 -0.96 4.28
N LEU A 18 4.45 -0.70 4.90
CA LEU A 18 3.35 0.03 4.26
C LEU A 18 3.47 1.54 4.42
N PHE A 19 4.11 2.01 5.49
CA PHE A 19 4.16 3.42 5.84
C PHE A 19 5.60 3.90 6.05
N ASP A 20 5.83 5.17 5.72
CA ASP A 20 7.06 5.87 6.10
C ASP A 20 7.00 6.40 7.55
N ARG A 21 8.03 7.15 7.94
CA ARG A 21 8.14 7.74 9.29
C ARG A 21 7.10 8.83 9.58
N GLU A 22 6.51 9.41 8.54
CA GLU A 22 5.48 10.44 8.61
C GLU A 22 4.07 9.82 8.60
N GLY A 23 3.98 8.49 8.48
CA GLY A 23 2.74 7.74 8.43
C GLY A 23 2.04 7.79 7.06
N GLN A 24 2.74 8.26 6.02
CA GLN A 24 2.27 8.22 4.64
C GLN A 24 2.60 6.87 4.01
N PRO A 25 1.88 6.44 2.96
CA PRO A 25 2.25 5.24 2.21
C PRO A 25 3.72 5.29 1.78
N ALA A 26 4.46 4.21 2.02
CA ALA A 26 5.88 4.15 1.71
C ALA A 26 6.11 4.44 0.21
N PRO A 27 6.96 5.42 -0.18
CA PRO A 27 7.12 5.82 -1.58
C PRO A 27 7.63 4.71 -2.52
N SER A 28 8.30 3.72 -1.94
CA SER A 28 8.86 2.57 -2.65
C SER A 28 7.85 1.44 -2.84
N LEU A 29 6.69 1.50 -2.17
CA LEU A 29 5.62 0.51 -2.30
C LEU A 29 4.84 0.76 -3.60
N LEU A 30 4.78 -0.26 -4.46
CA LEU A 30 3.93 -0.23 -5.64
C LEU A 30 2.55 -0.78 -5.26
N CYS A 31 1.52 0.02 -5.49
CA CYS A 31 0.13 -0.34 -5.21
C CYS A 31 -0.68 -0.27 -6.49
N PHE A 32 -1.46 -1.32 -6.76
CA PHE A 32 -2.37 -1.40 -7.89
C PHE A 32 -3.79 -1.70 -7.41
N VAL A 33 -4.78 -1.09 -8.05
CA VAL A 33 -6.20 -1.40 -7.87
C VAL A 33 -6.74 -1.86 -9.22
N GLY A 34 -7.09 -3.14 -9.32
CA GLY A 34 -7.28 -3.78 -10.62
C GLY A 34 -5.95 -3.84 -11.39
N GLU A 35 -5.88 -3.16 -12.53
CA GLU A 35 -4.69 -3.08 -13.38
C GLU A 35 -4.03 -1.68 -13.32
N GLU A 36 -4.60 -0.74 -12.57
CA GLU A 36 -4.13 0.64 -12.50
C GLU A 36 -3.21 0.86 -11.30
N GLN A 37 -2.06 1.47 -11.54
CA GLN A 37 -1.16 1.91 -10.48
C GLN A 37 -1.78 3.10 -9.73
N VAL A 38 -1.79 3.05 -8.40
CA VAL A 38 -2.33 4.11 -7.56
C VAL A 38 -1.45 5.35 -7.61
N ASP A 39 -2.06 6.49 -7.95
CA ASP A 39 -1.53 7.81 -7.64
C ASP A 39 -1.99 8.22 -6.24
N TRP A 40 -1.05 8.36 -5.31
CA TRP A 40 -1.34 8.72 -3.92
C TRP A 40 -1.83 10.16 -3.73
N SER A 41 -1.64 11.04 -4.72
CA SER A 41 -2.20 12.39 -4.70
C SER A 41 -3.72 12.39 -4.98
N GLN A 42 -4.21 11.35 -5.66
CA GLN A 42 -5.61 11.15 -6.00
C GLN A 42 -5.98 9.67 -5.88
N PRO A 43 -6.04 9.13 -4.65
CA PRO A 43 -6.24 7.71 -4.43
C PRO A 43 -7.61 7.25 -4.95
N PRO A 44 -7.68 6.14 -5.71
CA PRO A 44 -8.93 5.67 -6.27
C PRO A 44 -9.87 5.15 -5.18
N ALA A 45 -11.17 5.27 -5.42
CA ALA A 45 -12.18 4.61 -4.59
C ALA A 45 -12.14 3.10 -4.81
N LEU A 46 -12.15 2.32 -3.73
CA LEU A 46 -12.25 0.86 -3.82
C LEU A 46 -13.71 0.46 -4.04
N SER A 47 -13.91 -0.51 -4.93
CA SER A 47 -15.21 -1.14 -5.17
C SER A 47 -15.21 -2.57 -4.64
N GLU A 48 -16.39 -3.09 -4.33
CA GLU A 48 -16.52 -4.49 -3.89
C GLU A 48 -15.96 -5.46 -4.95
N GLY A 49 -15.22 -6.47 -4.50
CA GLY A 49 -14.61 -7.47 -5.38
C GLY A 49 -13.36 -7.00 -6.12
N VAL A 50 -12.97 -5.72 -6.01
CA VAL A 50 -11.74 -5.22 -6.64
C VAL A 50 -10.50 -5.85 -6.00
N ARG A 51 -9.51 -6.19 -6.83
CA ARG A 51 -8.23 -6.71 -6.35
C ARG A 51 -7.28 -5.55 -6.07
N VAL A 52 -6.64 -5.60 -4.91
CA VAL A 52 -5.54 -4.69 -4.55
C VAL A 52 -4.26 -5.50 -4.51
N MET A 53 -3.25 -5.07 -5.26
CA MET A 53 -1.94 -5.71 -5.30
C MET A 53 -0.90 -4.76 -4.73
N LEU A 54 -0.17 -5.25 -3.73
CA LEU A 54 0.94 -4.54 -3.08
C LEU A 54 2.23 -5.27 -3.43
N LEU A 55 3.16 -4.58 -4.06
CA LEU A 55 4.47 -5.11 -4.39
C LEU A 55 5.52 -4.31 -3.61
N SER A 56 6.35 -5.03 -2.86
CA SER A 56 7.53 -4.43 -2.25
C SER A 56 8.50 -3.97 -3.33
N PRO A 57 9.25 -2.89 -3.10
CA PRO A 57 10.33 -2.51 -3.99
C PRO A 57 11.32 -3.67 -4.13
N ILE A 58 11.67 -4.01 -5.37
CA ILE A 58 12.79 -4.92 -5.63
C ILE A 58 14.05 -4.05 -5.59
N SER A 59 14.75 -4.07 -4.46
CA SER A 59 16.12 -3.54 -4.39
C SER A 59 17.07 -4.61 -4.94
N GLY A 60 17.21 -4.66 -6.27
CA GLY A 60 18.29 -5.42 -6.91
C GLY A 60 19.59 -4.65 -6.76
N GLY A 61 20.46 -5.10 -5.85
CA GLY A 61 21.87 -4.70 -5.78
C GLY A 61 22.71 -5.53 -6.73
#